data_AF-A0A140DT25-F1
#
_entry.id   AF-A0A140DT25-F1
#
_cell.length_a   1.000
_cell.length_b   1.000
_cell.length_c   1.000
_cell.angle_alpha   90.00
_cell.angle_beta   90.00
_cell.angle_gamma   90.00
#
_symmetry.space_group_name_H-M   'P 1'
#
loop_
_entity.id
_entity.type
_entity.pdbx_description
1 polymer ?
#
loop_
_entity_poly.entity_id
_entity_poly.type
_entity_poly.pdbx_seq_one_letter_code
_entity_poly.pdbx_strand_id
1 'polypeptide(L)'
;MMEWLNGRRLPDGSILDLTRRRKELVTADGIRLGGDNMFTWFTGRILDITNALEQKPGEDWETFQQGIIRNGWRIGARIPFPRHRNRLNQMRGFSGRIMDRFDLTLDCIRSFYDDVPSPLTGVLESDRA
;
A
#
# COMPACT_ATOMS: atom_id res chain seq x y z
N MET A 1 3.15 -8.52 -8.73
CA MET A 1 3.15 -7.03 -8.62
C MET A 1 3.54 -6.64 -7.20
N MET A 2 4.84 -6.37 -7.03
CA MET A 2 5.69 -6.27 -5.81
C MET A 2 6.92 -7.20 -5.86
N GLU A 3 7.06 -8.01 -6.90
CA GLU A 3 8.24 -8.87 -7.16
C GLU A 3 9.54 -8.07 -7.30
N TRP A 4 9.46 -6.76 -7.60
CA TRP A 4 10.62 -5.86 -7.68
C TRP A 4 11.33 -5.63 -6.33
N LEU A 5 10.66 -5.94 -5.21
CA LEU A 5 11.25 -5.92 -3.87
C LEU A 5 12.13 -7.14 -3.61
N ASN A 6 11.97 -8.21 -4.39
CA ASN A 6 12.72 -9.44 -4.20
C ASN A 6 14.22 -9.19 -4.44
N GLY A 7 15.08 -9.70 -3.57
CA GLY A 7 16.52 -9.51 -3.63
C GLY A 7 17.02 -8.16 -3.12
N ARG A 8 16.16 -7.30 -2.57
CA ARG A 8 16.58 -6.03 -1.96
C ARG A 8 17.25 -6.27 -0.61
N ARG A 9 18.28 -5.47 -0.29
CA ARG A 9 18.94 -5.52 1.02
C ARG A 9 18.11 -4.75 2.05
N LEU A 10 17.86 -5.38 3.20
CA LEU A 10 17.18 -4.79 4.34
C LEU A 10 18.16 -4.00 5.23
N PRO A 11 17.66 -3.11 6.13
CA PRO A 11 18.51 -2.31 7.02
C PRO A 11 19.41 -3.14 7.95
N ASP A 12 19.00 -4.35 8.30
CA ASP A 12 19.78 -5.31 9.10
C ASP A 12 20.86 -6.06 8.28
N GLY A 13 20.96 -5.78 6.97
CA GLY A 13 21.93 -6.38 6.06
C GLY A 13 21.46 -7.68 5.38
N SER A 14 20.31 -8.24 5.79
CA SER A 14 19.71 -9.41 5.18
C SER A 14 19.13 -9.11 3.78
N ILE A 15 18.83 -10.16 3.01
CA ILE A 15 18.20 -10.03 1.69
C ILE A 15 16.72 -10.37 1.81
N LEU A 16 15.87 -9.47 1.32
CA LEU A 16 14.44 -9.68 1.23
C LEU A 16 14.15 -10.72 0.14
N ASP A 17 13.93 -11.96 0.54
CA ASP A 17 13.50 -13.04 -0.34
C ASP A 17 11.97 -13.19 -0.30
N LEU A 18 11.35 -13.07 -1.46
CA LEU A 18 9.90 -13.08 -1.66
C LEU A 18 9.52 -14.20 -2.61
N THR A 19 8.75 -15.15 -2.10
CA THR A 19 8.12 -16.20 -2.90
C THR A 19 6.67 -15.82 -3.19
N ARG A 20 6.26 -15.94 -4.45
CA ARG A 20 4.86 -15.75 -4.83
C ARG A 20 4.04 -17.02 -4.58
N ARG A 21 3.02 -16.91 -3.71
CA ARG A 21 2.03 -17.97 -3.48
C ARG A 21 0.65 -17.49 -3.93
N ARG A 22 0.16 -18.04 -5.05
CA ARG A 22 -1.09 -17.61 -5.72
C ARG A 22 -1.08 -16.10 -6.04
N LYS A 23 -1.89 -15.31 -5.31
CA LYS A 23 -2.05 -13.86 -5.46
C LYS A 23 -1.26 -13.06 -4.42
N GLU A 24 -0.47 -13.73 -3.58
CA GLU A 24 0.21 -13.13 -2.44
C GLU A 24 1.72 -13.30 -2.56
N LEU A 25 2.45 -12.36 -1.96
CA LEU A 25 3.89 -12.50 -1.74
C LEU A 25 4.10 -12.95 -0.30
N VAL A 26 5.08 -13.82 -0.11
CA VAL A 26 5.41 -14.39 1.19
C VAL A 26 6.91 -14.27 1.37
N THR A 27 7.35 -13.76 2.50
CA THR A 27 8.77 -13.68 2.87
C THR A 27 9.33 -15.07 3.18
N ALA A 28 10.65 -15.21 3.23
CA ALA A 28 11.32 -16.48 3.55
C ALA A 28 10.92 -17.06 4.92
N ASP A 29 10.67 -16.20 5.91
CA ASP A 29 10.18 -16.52 7.26
C ASP A 29 8.65 -16.75 7.32
N GLY A 30 7.95 -16.70 6.18
CA GLY A 30 6.55 -17.09 6.06
C GLY A 30 5.54 -15.96 6.27
N ILE A 31 5.99 -14.71 6.44
CA ILE A 31 5.10 -13.54 6.55
C ILE A 31 4.44 -13.30 5.20
N ARG A 32 3.11 -13.37 5.18
CA ARG A 32 2.31 -13.00 4.01
C ARG A 32 2.26 -11.48 3.91
N LEU A 33 2.63 -10.95 2.75
CA LEU A 33 2.59 -9.52 2.48
C LEU A 33 1.32 -9.16 1.70
N GLY A 34 0.64 -8.13 2.19
CA GLY A 34 -0.44 -7.45 1.50
C GLY A 34 -0.04 -6.00 1.27
N GLY A 35 -0.10 -5.54 0.02
CA GLY A 35 0.21 -4.14 -0.25
C GLY A 35 -1.03 -3.25 -0.11
N ASP A 36 -0.87 -2.10 0.53
CA ASP A 36 -1.87 -1.03 0.47
C ASP A 36 -1.63 -0.14 -0.75
N ASN A 37 -2.65 0.08 -1.57
CA ASN A 37 -2.52 0.80 -2.84
C ASN A 37 -3.03 2.24 -2.67
N MET A 38 -2.12 3.20 -2.75
CA MET A 38 -2.42 4.63 -2.66
C MET A 38 -3.15 5.16 -3.89
N PHE A 39 -3.16 4.41 -5.00
CA PHE A 39 -3.53 4.92 -6.31
C PHE A 39 -4.90 4.44 -6.80
N THR A 40 -5.30 3.22 -6.46
CA THR A 40 -6.54 2.58 -6.99
C THR A 40 -7.85 3.22 -6.54
N TRP A 41 -7.83 4.11 -5.55
CA TRP A 41 -9.05 4.77 -5.05
C TRP A 41 -9.39 6.05 -5.83
N PHE A 42 -8.43 6.66 -6.51
CA PHE A 42 -8.61 7.92 -7.22
C PHE A 42 -9.15 7.75 -8.64
N THR A 43 -9.01 6.55 -9.22
CA THR A 43 -9.42 6.26 -10.59
C THR A 43 -10.86 5.72 -10.63
N GLY A 44 -11.80 6.51 -11.16
CA GLY A 44 -13.17 6.06 -11.44
C GLY A 44 -14.14 6.06 -10.26
N ARG A 45 -13.72 6.42 -9.04
CA ARG A 45 -14.61 6.57 -7.86
C ARG A 45 -14.79 8.00 -7.38
N ILE A 46 -13.91 8.91 -7.77
CA ILE A 46 -14.03 10.34 -7.49
C ILE A 46 -14.43 11.00 -8.79
N LEU A 47 -15.74 11.24 -8.93
CA LEU A 47 -16.35 11.75 -10.14
C LEU A 47 -15.69 13.06 -10.61
N ASP A 48 -15.30 13.93 -9.68
CA ASP A 48 -14.64 15.20 -10.01
C ASP A 48 -13.25 15.01 -10.62
N ILE A 49 -12.49 14.00 -10.19
CA ILE A 49 -11.20 13.67 -10.78
C ILE A 49 -11.41 13.06 -12.17
N THR A 50 -12.37 12.14 -12.32
CA THR A 50 -12.75 11.58 -13.61
C THR A 50 -13.15 12.67 -14.60
N ASN A 51 -14.04 13.57 -14.21
CA ASN A 51 -14.52 14.68 -15.03
C ASN A 51 -13.41 15.69 -15.38
N ALA A 52 -12.51 16.00 -14.45
CA ALA A 52 -11.38 16.90 -14.70
C ALA A 52 -10.37 16.29 -15.70
N LEU A 53 -10.28 14.96 -15.76
CA LEU A 53 -9.36 14.24 -16.65
C LEU A 53 -9.97 14.02 -18.04
N GLU A 54 -11.30 13.85 -18.15
CA GLU A 54 -12.03 13.79 -19.42
C GLU A 54 -11.93 15.09 -20.25
N GLN A 55 -11.65 16.23 -19.60
CA GLN A 55 -11.45 17.52 -20.28
C GLN A 55 -10.08 17.66 -20.94
N LYS A 56 -9.19 16.66 -20.86
CA LYS A 56 -7.85 16.72 -21.43
C LYS A 56 -7.88 16.38 -22.93
N PRO A 57 -7.56 17.32 -23.85
CA PRO A 57 -7.65 17.05 -25.28
C PRO A 57 -6.50 16.14 -25.74
N GLY A 58 -6.81 15.09 -26.52
CA GLY A 58 -5.83 14.37 -27.34
C GLY A 58 -5.39 12.97 -26.85
N GLU A 59 -5.92 12.46 -25.75
CA GLU A 59 -5.67 11.09 -25.28
C GLU A 59 -7.01 10.37 -25.06
N ASP A 60 -7.21 9.17 -25.61
CA ASP A 60 -8.43 8.41 -25.37
C ASP A 60 -8.46 7.90 -23.91
N TRP A 61 -9.66 7.77 -23.36
CA TRP A 61 -9.87 7.40 -21.96
C TRP A 61 -9.26 6.05 -21.58
N GLU A 62 -9.28 5.07 -22.48
CA GLU A 62 -8.72 3.75 -22.23
C GLU A 62 -7.19 3.82 -22.14
N THR A 63 -6.53 4.53 -23.06
CA THR A 63 -5.09 4.77 -23.03
C THR A 63 -4.68 5.50 -21.75
N PHE A 64 -5.41 6.54 -21.38
CA PHE A 64 -5.17 7.28 -20.15
C PHE A 64 -5.33 6.40 -18.90
N GLN A 65 -6.43 5.65 -18.80
CA GLN A 65 -6.68 4.70 -17.70
C GLN A 65 -5.58 3.64 -17.61
N GLN A 66 -5.14 3.08 -18.74
CA GLN A 66 -4.05 2.10 -18.76
C GLN A 66 -2.72 2.73 -18.33
N GLY A 67 -2.43 3.97 -18.72
CA GLY A 67 -1.25 4.71 -18.28
C GLY A 67 -1.24 4.96 -16.77
N ILE A 68 -2.36 5.47 -16.25
CA ILE A 68 -2.65 5.68 -14.83
C ILE A 68 -2.48 4.38 -14.04
N ILE A 69 -3.15 3.30 -14.45
CA ILE A 69 -3.04 1.97 -13.85
C ILE A 69 -1.56 1.55 -13.85
N ARG A 70 -0.92 1.49 -15.03
CA ARG A 70 0.47 1.05 -15.17
C ARG A 70 1.44 1.86 -14.30
N ASN A 71 1.22 3.15 -14.13
CA ASN A 71 2.03 4.04 -13.29
C ASN A 71 1.72 3.85 -11.81
N GLY A 72 0.44 3.73 -11.44
CA GLY A 72 -0.08 3.47 -10.10
C GLY A 72 0.19 2.07 -9.56
N TRP A 73 0.77 1.20 -10.38
CA TRP A 73 1.27 -0.11 -9.96
C TRP A 73 2.81 -0.16 -9.82
N ARG A 74 3.49 0.99 -9.93
CA ARG A 74 4.95 1.11 -9.74
C ARG A 74 5.35 1.32 -8.28
N ILE A 75 6.67 1.30 -8.06
CA ILE A 75 7.33 1.60 -6.79
C ILE A 75 6.79 2.91 -6.23
N GLY A 76 6.41 2.92 -4.95
CA GLY A 76 5.86 4.11 -4.28
C GLY A 76 4.35 4.29 -4.43
N ALA A 77 3.65 3.50 -5.25
CA ALA A 77 2.18 3.49 -5.28
C ALA A 77 1.57 2.41 -4.36
N ARG A 78 2.41 1.50 -3.85
CA ARG A 78 1.98 0.44 -2.95
C ARG A 78 3.03 0.14 -1.88
N ILE A 79 2.63 0.16 -0.61
CA ILE A 79 3.51 -0.20 0.52
C ILE A 79 3.15 -1.61 1.00
N PRO A 80 4.14 -2.53 1.11
CA PRO A 80 3.90 -3.86 1.64
C PRO A 80 3.75 -3.82 3.17
N PHE A 81 2.70 -4.44 3.69
CA PHE A 81 2.50 -4.68 5.12
C PHE A 81 2.22 -6.16 5.39
N PRO A 82 2.50 -6.66 6.62
CA PRO A 82 2.04 -7.97 7.05
C PRO A 82 0.53 -8.14 6.86
N ARG A 83 0.13 -9.32 6.38
CA ARG A 83 -1.27 -9.67 6.07
C ARG A 83 -1.76 -10.75 7.02
N HIS A 84 -2.56 -10.31 7.98
CA HIS A 84 -3.27 -11.18 8.92
C HIS A 84 -4.62 -10.54 9.31
N ARG A 85 -5.32 -11.18 10.25
CA ARG A 85 -6.52 -10.62 10.89
C ARG A 85 -6.08 -9.49 11.82
N ASN A 86 -6.85 -8.41 11.87
CA ASN A 86 -6.52 -7.19 12.63
C ASN A 86 -5.19 -6.55 12.19
N ARG A 87 -4.85 -6.68 10.91
CA ARG A 87 -3.69 -6.02 10.28
C ARG A 87 -3.86 -4.50 10.25
N LEU A 88 -2.76 -3.79 10.00
CA LEU A 88 -2.67 -2.33 9.95
C LEU A 88 -3.84 -1.65 9.22
N ASN A 89 -4.16 -2.08 7.99
CA ASN A 89 -5.27 -1.51 7.21
C ASN A 89 -6.66 -1.71 7.83
N GLN A 90 -6.85 -2.74 8.65
CA GLN A 90 -8.12 -2.97 9.37
C GLN A 90 -8.18 -2.12 10.64
N MET A 91 -7.07 -2.06 11.38
CA MET A 91 -7.00 -1.37 12.67
C MET A 91 -7.03 0.15 12.55
N ARG A 92 -6.57 0.72 11.42
CA ARG A 92 -6.77 2.17 11.14
C ARG A 92 -8.23 2.57 10.89
N GLY A 93 -9.13 1.60 10.78
CA GLY A 93 -10.54 1.81 10.47
C GLY A 93 -10.85 1.74 8.96
N PHE A 94 -12.07 1.32 8.66
CA PHE A 94 -12.57 1.03 7.31
C PHE A 94 -13.77 1.89 6.91
N SER A 95 -14.02 3.01 7.61
CA SER A 95 -15.14 3.90 7.27
C SER A 95 -14.97 4.44 5.86
N GLY A 96 -15.94 4.17 4.98
CA GLY A 96 -15.92 4.61 3.58
C GLY A 96 -16.01 6.13 3.40
N ARG A 97 -16.30 6.89 4.47
CA ARG A 97 -16.29 8.36 4.45
C ARG A 97 -14.88 8.94 4.35
N ILE A 98 -13.87 8.17 4.74
CA ILE A 98 -12.47 8.55 4.63
C ILE A 98 -11.86 7.52 3.68
N MET A 99 -11.74 7.93 2.41
CA MET A 99 -11.41 7.04 1.29
C MET A 99 -10.00 6.46 1.44
N ASP A 100 -8.99 7.33 1.47
CA ASP A 100 -7.61 6.96 1.77
C ASP A 100 -7.22 7.45 3.17
N ARG A 101 -6.36 6.69 3.84
CA ARG A 101 -5.82 6.96 5.18
C ARG A 101 -4.31 6.70 5.22
N PHE A 102 -3.68 6.80 4.05
CA PHE A 102 -2.27 6.52 3.91
C PHE A 102 -1.41 7.46 4.77
N ASP A 103 -1.78 8.74 4.81
CA ASP A 103 -1.24 9.76 5.70
C ASP A 103 -1.30 9.33 7.18
N LEU A 104 -2.48 8.94 7.66
CA LEU A 104 -2.66 8.44 9.02
C LEU A 104 -1.80 7.20 9.28
N THR A 105 -1.72 6.28 8.31
CA THR A 105 -0.87 5.10 8.41
C THR A 105 0.60 5.48 8.58
N LEU A 106 1.13 6.41 7.77
CA LEU A 106 2.51 6.86 7.90
C LEU A 106 2.77 7.60 9.20
N ASP A 107 1.86 8.47 9.64
CA ASP A 107 2.00 9.19 10.91
C ASP A 107 1.96 8.24 12.10
N CYS A 108 1.12 7.21 12.05
CA CYS A 108 1.07 6.16 13.06
C CYS A 108 2.37 5.35 13.12
N ILE A 109 2.97 5.03 11.97
CA ILE A 109 4.25 4.31 11.87
C ILE A 109 5.38 5.19 12.39
N ARG A 110 5.44 6.45 11.96
CA ARG A 110 6.44 7.42 12.43
C ARG A 110 6.36 7.58 13.95
N SER A 111 5.16 7.83 14.48
CA SER A 111 4.95 7.99 15.92
C SER A 111 5.41 6.75 16.70
N PHE A 112 5.13 5.55 16.18
CA PHE A 112 5.59 4.30 16.78
C PHE A 112 7.12 4.19 16.86
N TYR A 113 7.84 4.56 15.79
CA TYR A 113 9.31 4.55 15.79
C TYR A 113 9.94 5.73 16.55
N ASP A 114 9.18 6.80 16.80
CA ASP A 114 9.57 7.93 17.65
C ASP A 114 9.25 7.69 19.14
N ASP A 115 8.81 6.48 19.52
CA ASP A 115 8.33 6.13 20.87
C ASP A 115 7.17 7.04 21.38
N VAL A 116 6.37 7.57 20.45
CA VAL A 116 5.17 8.38 20.72
C VAL A 116 3.92 7.50 20.62
N PRO A 117 2.92 7.67 21.52
CA PRO A 117 1.67 6.91 21.44
C PRO A 117 1.01 6.99 20.05
N SER A 118 0.71 5.82 19.48
CA SER A 118 0.06 5.69 18.17
C SER A 118 -1.24 4.90 18.31
N PRO A 119 -2.33 5.28 17.62
CA PRO A 119 -3.55 4.47 17.55
C PRO A 119 -3.31 3.05 17.02
N LEU A 120 -2.18 2.82 16.34
CA LEU A 120 -1.78 1.53 15.78
C LEU A 120 -0.67 0.84 16.58
N THR A 121 -0.25 1.36 17.74
CA THR A 121 0.84 0.75 18.55
C THR A 121 0.61 -0.74 18.76
N GLY A 122 -0.61 -1.16 19.15
CA GLY A 122 -0.87 -2.57 19.44
C GLY A 122 -0.67 -3.51 18.24
N VAL A 123 -0.99 -3.07 17.01
CA VAL A 123 -0.76 -3.87 15.81
C VAL A 123 0.69 -3.79 15.34
N LEU A 124 1.34 -2.64 15.49
CA LEU A 124 2.75 -2.47 15.13
C LEU A 124 3.67 -3.29 16.05
N GLU A 125 3.36 -3.39 17.35
CA GLU A 125 4.07 -4.31 18.25
C GLU A 125 3.80 -5.77 17.94
N SER A 126 2.57 -6.15 17.54
CA SER A 126 2.29 -7.54 17.17
C SER A 126 3.03 -7.99 15.91
N ASP A 127 3.37 -7.04 15.04
CA ASP A 127 4.09 -7.27 13.79
C ASP A 127 5.61 -7.25 14.00
N ARG A 128 6.07 -6.90 15.21
CA ARG A 128 7.48 -6.88 15.62
C ARG A 128 7.90 -8.30 16.00
N ALA A 129 8.44 -9.04 15.03
CA ALA A 129 9.07 -10.35 15.22
C ALA A 129 10.59 -10.21 15.45
#